data_AF-A0A9D5LY53-F1
#
_entry.id   AF-A0A9D5LY53-F1
#
_cell.length_a   1.000
_cell.length_b   1.000
_cell.length_c   1.000
_cell.angle_alpha   90.00
_cell.angle_beta   90.00
_cell.angle_gamma   90.00
#
_symmetry.space_group_name_H-M   'P 1'
#
loop_
_entity.id
_entity.type
_entity.pdbx_description
1 polymer ?
#
loop_
_entity_poly.entity_id
_entity_poly.type
_entity_poly.pdbx_seq_one_letter_code
_entity_poly.pdbx_strand_id
1 'polypeptide(L)'
;MNFSSNAEEIRHYIMEFLSNTNGSHSRTEIFNYVLKTSGKNYTQGMLTGALKSLVDNNDKVVCKKRGWYELESINMGDSQILPRILKILSQTKKELNEACTVNLLVSSPKDLEITDKISALITLIDEIILSLK
;
A
#
# COMPACT_ATOMS: atom_id res chain seq x y z
N MET A 1 12.68 -25.43 -4.40
CA MET A 1 12.21 -24.15 -4.98
C MET A 1 13.41 -23.38 -5.48
N ASN A 2 13.33 -22.78 -6.66
CA ASN A 2 14.39 -21.90 -7.18
C ASN A 2 13.85 -20.46 -7.16
N PHE A 3 14.45 -19.62 -6.32
CA PHE A 3 14.12 -18.19 -6.25
C PHE A 3 15.07 -17.40 -7.16
N SER A 4 14.54 -16.38 -7.83
CA SER A 4 15.31 -15.50 -8.72
C SER A 4 16.19 -14.50 -7.97
N SER A 5 15.89 -14.23 -6.69
CA SER A 5 16.67 -13.32 -5.84
C SER A 5 16.49 -13.61 -4.35
N ASN A 6 17.46 -13.18 -3.54
CA ASN A 6 17.35 -13.19 -2.07
C ASN A 6 16.10 -12.46 -1.58
N ALA A 7 15.74 -11.33 -2.21
CA ALA A 7 14.56 -10.57 -1.82
C ALA A 7 13.26 -11.35 -2.09
N GLU A 8 13.18 -12.07 -3.21
CA GLU A 8 12.04 -12.94 -3.52
C GLU A 8 11.91 -14.08 -2.51
N GLU A 9 13.02 -14.75 -2.21
CA GLU A 9 13.06 -15.83 -1.23
C GLU A 9 12.65 -15.36 0.18
N ILE A 10 13.18 -14.22 0.64
CA ILE A 10 12.79 -13.63 1.92
C ILE A 10 11.28 -13.35 1.94
N ARG A 11 10.74 -12.73 0.87
CA ARG A 11 9.30 -12.44 0.79
C ARG A 11 8.46 -13.70 0.83
N HIS A 12 8.89 -14.75 0.15
CA HIS A 12 8.21 -16.04 0.18
C HIS A 12 8.10 -16.58 1.61
N TYR A 13 9.20 -16.62 2.36
CA TYR A 13 9.20 -17.12 3.73
C TYR A 13 8.44 -16.21 4.71
N ILE A 14 8.45 -14.89 4.50
CA ILE A 14 7.60 -13.97 5.30
C ILE A 14 6.12 -14.29 5.09
N MET A 15 5.70 -14.49 3.84
CA MET A 15 4.31 -14.84 3.51
C MET A 15 3.94 -16.22 4.05
N GLU A 16 4.83 -17.19 3.93
CA GLU A 16 4.65 -18.54 4.48
C GLU A 16 4.44 -18.49 5.99
N PHE A 17 5.27 -17.74 6.71
CA PHE A 17 5.13 -17.56 8.16
C PHE A 17 3.77 -16.98 8.52
N LEU A 18 3.45 -15.79 7.97
CA LEU A 18 2.22 -15.06 8.30
C LEU A 18 0.94 -15.79 7.84
N SER A 19 1.01 -16.68 6.85
CA SER A 19 -0.14 -17.48 6.41
C SER A 19 -0.40 -18.69 7.31
N ASN A 20 0.63 -19.18 8.01
CA ASN A 20 0.54 -20.33 8.90
C ASN A 20 0.36 -19.94 10.37
N THR A 21 0.44 -18.64 10.69
CA THR A 21 0.32 -18.11 12.05
C THR A 21 -0.83 -17.13 12.14
N ASN A 22 -1.68 -17.28 13.15
CA ASN A 22 -2.78 -16.35 13.38
C ASN A 22 -2.30 -15.14 14.20
N GLY A 23 -2.69 -13.94 13.78
CA GLY A 23 -2.47 -12.70 14.51
C GLY A 23 -1.22 -11.92 14.09
N SER A 24 -0.89 -10.90 14.88
CA SER A 24 0.22 -10.00 14.60
C SER A 24 1.53 -10.47 15.22
N HIS A 25 2.59 -10.46 14.43
CA HIS A 25 3.93 -10.91 14.81
C HIS A 25 4.96 -9.80 14.69
N SER A 26 5.95 -9.82 15.57
CA SER A 26 7.06 -8.88 15.53
C SER A 26 7.98 -9.15 14.35
N ARG A 27 8.67 -8.10 13.86
CA ARG A 27 9.71 -8.25 12.82
C ARG A 27 10.79 -9.26 13.22
N THR A 28 11.10 -9.35 14.51
CA THR A 28 12.13 -10.25 15.02
C THR A 28 11.70 -11.71 14.87
N GLU A 29 10.45 -12.04 15.20
CA GLU A 29 9.91 -13.40 15.01
C GLU A 29 9.91 -13.78 13.53
N ILE A 30 9.44 -12.87 12.67
CA ILE A 30 9.40 -13.07 11.23
C ILE A 30 10.82 -13.31 10.69
N PHE A 31 11.79 -12.48 11.07
CA PHE A 31 13.17 -12.60 10.58
C PHE A 31 13.86 -13.86 11.09
N ASN A 32 13.62 -14.24 12.35
CA ASN A 32 14.15 -15.48 12.91
C ASN A 32 13.61 -16.70 12.15
N TYR A 33 12.32 -16.69 11.79
CA TYR A 33 11.75 -17.73 10.95
C TYR A 33 12.42 -17.77 9.57
N VAL A 34 12.54 -16.63 8.88
CA VAL A 34 13.18 -16.57 7.56
C VAL A 34 14.61 -17.11 7.60
N LEU A 35 15.42 -16.71 8.58
CA LEU A 35 16.81 -17.17 8.71
C LEU A 35 16.88 -18.67 9.00
N LYS A 36 16.00 -19.19 9.88
CA LYS A 36 15.94 -20.61 10.23
C LYS A 36 15.49 -21.47 9.04
N THR A 37 14.49 -21.03 8.29
CA THR A 37 13.90 -21.80 7.20
C THR A 37 14.75 -21.74 5.93
N SER A 38 15.32 -20.58 5.60
CA SER A 38 16.19 -20.44 4.42
C SER A 38 17.57 -21.07 4.59
N GLY A 39 18.04 -21.24 5.83
CA GLY A 39 19.41 -21.66 6.13
C GLY A 39 20.49 -20.68 5.66
N LYS A 40 20.10 -19.46 5.27
CA LYS A 40 20.98 -18.42 4.72
C LYS A 40 21.15 -17.27 5.71
N ASN A 41 22.31 -16.62 5.62
CA ASN A 41 22.59 -15.41 6.38
C ASN A 41 22.21 -14.18 5.56
N TYR A 42 21.03 -13.62 5.85
CA TYR A 42 20.61 -12.34 5.28
C TYR A 42 21.03 -11.17 6.16
N THR A 43 21.36 -10.05 5.53
CA THR A 43 21.59 -8.81 6.28
C THR A 43 20.27 -8.24 6.78
N GLN A 44 20.32 -7.47 7.87
CA GLN A 44 19.15 -6.74 8.38
C GLN A 44 18.54 -5.81 7.32
N GLY A 45 19.36 -5.23 6.44
CA GLY A 45 18.90 -4.40 5.32
C GLY A 45 18.08 -5.19 4.29
N MET A 46 18.51 -6.41 3.94
CA MET A 46 17.77 -7.28 3.00
C MET A 46 16.42 -7.70 3.58
N LEU A 47 16.40 -8.13 4.84
CA LEU A 47 15.18 -8.54 5.55
C LEU A 47 14.19 -7.38 5.68
N THR A 48 14.68 -6.23 6.13
CA THR A 48 13.86 -5.02 6.29
C THR A 48 13.35 -4.51 4.94
N GLY A 49 14.20 -4.50 3.91
CA GLY A 49 13.83 -4.06 2.56
C GLY A 49 12.77 -4.97 1.94
N ALA A 50 12.90 -6.29 2.10
CA ALA A 50 11.91 -7.25 1.61
C ALA A 50 10.57 -7.14 2.35
N LEU A 51 10.58 -7.01 3.69
CA LEU A 51 9.38 -6.81 4.49
C LEU A 51 8.69 -5.49 4.16
N LYS A 52 9.45 -4.40 4.04
CA LYS A 52 8.92 -3.10 3.63
C LYS A 52 8.31 -3.17 2.23
N SER A 53 9.01 -3.80 1.28
CA SER A 53 8.47 -4.03 -0.05
C SER A 53 7.18 -4.85 -0.06
N LEU A 54 6.97 -5.77 0.88
CA LEU A 54 5.69 -6.47 1.01
C LEU A 54 4.60 -5.53 1.50
N VAL A 55 4.86 -4.72 2.53
CA VAL A 55 3.86 -3.76 3.04
C VAL A 55 3.52 -2.69 2.00
N ASP A 56 4.52 -2.21 1.25
CA ASP A 56 4.33 -1.15 0.27
C ASP A 56 3.67 -1.65 -1.03
N ASN A 57 3.97 -2.88 -1.48
CA ASN A 57 3.53 -3.39 -2.79
C ASN A 57 2.45 -4.49 -2.73
N ASN A 58 2.24 -5.13 -1.58
CA ASN A 58 1.32 -6.26 -1.42
C ASN A 58 0.28 -5.91 -0.36
N ASP A 59 -0.96 -5.68 -0.83
CA ASP A 59 -2.10 -5.27 0.00
C ASP A 59 -2.43 -6.27 1.14
N LYS A 60 -1.79 -7.45 1.18
CA LYS A 60 -2.06 -8.51 2.17
C LYS A 60 -1.25 -8.40 3.46
N VAL A 61 -0.11 -7.69 3.49
CA VAL A 61 0.73 -7.60 4.71
C VAL A 61 0.61 -6.21 5.28
N VAL A 62 0.07 -6.11 6.50
CA VAL A 62 -0.20 -4.82 7.16
C VAL A 62 0.64 -4.64 8.41
N CYS A 63 1.11 -3.42 8.63
CA CYS A 63 1.83 -3.01 9.85
C CYS A 63 0.82 -2.47 10.88
N LYS A 64 0.37 -3.29 11.83
CA LYS A 64 -0.63 -2.87 12.85
C LYS A 64 -0.06 -1.88 13.86
N LYS A 65 1.20 -2.06 14.26
CA LYS A 65 1.96 -1.16 15.14
C LYS A 65 3.44 -1.24 14.79
N ARG A 66 4.22 -0.24 15.20
CA ARG A 66 5.66 -0.16 14.85
C ARG A 66 6.37 -1.48 15.15
N GLY A 67 6.85 -2.15 14.11
CA GLY A 67 7.59 -3.41 14.20
C GLY A 67 6.74 -4.68 14.32
N TRP A 68 5.42 -4.58 14.10
CA TRP A 68 4.48 -5.70 14.18
C TRP A 68 3.62 -5.78 12.92
N TYR A 69 3.56 -6.98 12.34
CA TYR A 69 3.02 -7.24 11.02
C TYR A 69 2.05 -8.41 11.09
N GLU A 70 1.02 -8.38 10.26
CA GLU A 70 -0.02 -9.39 10.20
C GLU A 70 -0.45 -9.58 8.75
N LEU A 71 -0.91 -10.78 8.41
CA LEU A 71 -1.62 -10.99 7.15
C LEU A 71 -3.03 -10.45 7.31
N GLU A 72 -3.40 -9.47 6.51
CA GLU A 72 -4.77 -8.96 6.49
C GLU A 72 -5.71 -10.12 6.12
N SER A 73 -6.66 -10.40 7.02
CA SER A 73 -7.69 -11.40 6.79
C SER A 73 -8.51 -10.95 5.59
N ILE A 74 -8.26 -11.59 4.46
CA ILE A 74 -9.13 -11.50 3.29
C ILE A 74 -10.44 -12.17 3.71
N ASN A 75 -11.38 -11.39 4.23
CA ASN A 75 -12.77 -11.82 4.26
C ASN A 75 -13.14 -12.09 2.80
N MET A 76 -13.23 -13.37 2.41
CA MET A 76 -13.59 -13.83 1.06
C MET A 76 -15.07 -13.52 0.69
N GLY A 77 -15.58 -12.35 1.08
CA GLY A 77 -16.94 -11.90 0.82
C GLY A 77 -17.02 -10.52 0.17
N ASP A 78 -16.08 -9.62 0.48
CA ASP A 78 -16.09 -8.27 -0.09
C ASP A 78 -15.00 -8.12 -1.13
N SER A 79 -15.43 -7.86 -2.36
CA SER A 79 -14.57 -7.55 -3.49
C SER A 79 -13.59 -6.43 -3.13
N GLN A 80 -12.31 -6.76 -2.98
CA GLN A 80 -11.21 -5.81 -2.71
C GLN A 80 -11.09 -4.70 -3.78
N ILE A 81 -11.81 -4.83 -4.89
CA ILE A 81 -11.90 -3.84 -5.95
C ILE A 81 -12.49 -2.53 -5.41
N LEU A 82 -13.56 -2.59 -4.60
CA LEU A 82 -14.23 -1.39 -4.10
C LEU A 82 -13.33 -0.54 -3.17
N PRO A 83 -12.70 -1.10 -2.10
CA PRO A 83 -11.80 -0.31 -1.26
C PRO A 83 -10.55 0.18 -2.01
N ARG A 84 -10.06 -0.58 -2.99
CA ARG A 84 -8.92 -0.17 -3.82
C ARG A 84 -9.29 0.97 -4.78
N ILE A 85 -10.48 0.92 -5.41
CA ILE A 85 -11.02 2.03 -6.23
C ILE A 85 -11.21 3.27 -5.36
N LEU A 86 -11.82 3.14 -4.18
CA LEU A 86 -12.02 4.26 -3.26
C LEU A 86 -10.68 4.89 -2.82
N LYS A 87 -9.64 4.08 -2.58
CA LYS A 87 -8.30 4.56 -2.26
C LYS A 87 -7.67 5.34 -3.42
N ILE A 88 -7.78 4.84 -4.65
CA ILE A 88 -7.26 5.54 -5.84
C ILE A 88 -8.01 6.86 -6.05
N LEU A 89 -9.33 6.85 -6.02
CA LEU A 89 -10.16 8.05 -6.22
C LEU A 89 -9.87 9.14 -5.18
N SER A 90 -9.75 8.75 -3.90
CA SER A 90 -9.43 9.70 -2.83
C SER A 90 -8.01 10.28 -2.96
N GLN A 91 -7.03 9.47 -3.36
CA GLN A 91 -5.66 9.94 -3.62
C GLN A 91 -5.62 10.90 -4.81
N THR A 92 -6.27 10.56 -5.92
CA THR A 92 -6.38 11.44 -7.10
C THR A 92 -7.06 12.76 -6.78
N LYS A 93 -8.13 12.75 -5.96
CA LYS A 93 -8.78 13.97 -5.46
C LYS A 93 -7.80 14.84 -4.68
N LYS A 94 -7.00 14.25 -3.79
CA LYS A 94 -6.05 14.99 -2.97
C LYS A 94 -4.97 15.65 -3.84
N GLU A 95 -4.39 14.90 -4.77
CA GLU A 95 -3.35 15.40 -5.69
C GLU A 95 -3.90 16.50 -6.61
N LEU A 96 -5.13 16.37 -7.11
CA LEU A 96 -5.78 17.41 -7.92
C LEU A 96 -6.02 18.70 -7.11
N ASN A 97 -6.46 18.59 -5.85
CA ASN A 97 -6.63 19.76 -4.98
C ASN A 97 -5.30 20.45 -4.68
N GLU A 98 -4.25 19.69 -4.40
CA GLU A 98 -2.90 20.21 -4.17
C GLU A 98 -2.36 20.92 -5.43
N ALA A 99 -2.54 20.32 -6.61
CA ALA A 99 -2.13 20.91 -7.89
C ALA A 99 -2.93 22.17 -8.26
N CYS A 100 -4.21 22.23 -7.87
CA CYS A 100 -5.07 23.41 -8.04
C CYS A 100 -4.91 24.47 -6.96
N THR A 101 -4.04 24.28 -5.97
CA THR A 101 -3.70 25.33 -5.01
C THR A 101 -2.74 26.33 -5.69
N VAL A 102 -3.21 27.00 -6.73
CA VAL A 102 -2.43 27.94 -7.53
C VAL A 102 -2.38 29.28 -6.79
N ASN A 103 -1.18 29.83 -6.59
CA ASN A 103 -1.01 31.18 -6.06
C ASN A 103 -1.72 32.19 -6.98
N LEU A 104 -2.81 32.79 -6.49
CA LEU A 104 -3.66 33.80 -7.15
C LEU A 104 -2.91 35.02 -7.73
N LEU A 105 -1.63 35.21 -7.39
CA LEU A 105 -0.80 36.32 -7.84
C LEU A 105 -0.10 36.06 -9.20
N VAL A 106 -0.16 34.85 -9.76
CA VAL A 106 0.57 34.46 -10.99
C VAL A 106 -0.34 33.92 -12.10
N SER A 107 -1.64 33.76 -11.84
CA SER A 107 -2.55 33.00 -12.72
C SER A 107 -2.97 33.79 -13.97
N SER A 108 -2.77 33.20 -15.15
CA SER A 108 -3.32 33.72 -16.39
C SER A 108 -4.81 33.36 -16.53
N PRO A 109 -5.58 34.02 -17.41
CA PRO A 109 -6.99 33.68 -17.66
C PRO A 109 -7.22 32.22 -18.08
N LYS A 110 -6.20 31.57 -18.68
CA LYS A 110 -6.26 30.15 -19.05
C LYS A 110 -6.13 29.22 -17.85
N ASP A 111 -5.40 29.63 -16.81
CA ASP A 111 -5.23 28.83 -15.59
C ASP A 111 -6.51 28.82 -14.75
N LEU A 112 -7.30 29.90 -14.82
CA LEU A 112 -8.62 29.97 -14.21
C LEU A 112 -9.61 28.99 -14.88
N GLU A 113 -9.68 28.94 -16.22
CA GLU A 113 -10.50 27.95 -16.93
C GLU A 113 -10.10 26.49 -16.64
N ILE A 114 -8.80 26.24 -16.48
CA ILE A 114 -8.28 24.91 -16.13
C ILE A 114 -8.69 24.55 -14.69
N THR A 115 -8.63 25.51 -13.78
CA THR A 115 -9.03 25.32 -12.37
C THR A 115 -10.53 25.04 -12.25
N ASP A 116 -11.36 25.70 -13.06
CA ASP A 116 -12.81 25.45 -13.10
C ASP A 116 -13.12 24.04 -13.63
N LYS A 117 -12.43 23.60 -14.68
CA LYS A 117 -12.57 22.22 -15.21
C LYS A 117 -12.13 21.17 -14.21
N ILE A 118 -11.03 21.42 -13.48
CA ILE A 118 -10.55 20.49 -12.45
C ILE A 118 -11.51 20.46 -11.27
N SER A 119 -12.10 21.60 -10.89
CA SER A 119 -13.11 21.67 -9.84
C SER A 119 -14.34 20.83 -10.19
N ALA A 120 -14.84 20.92 -11.43
CA ALA A 120 -15.93 20.06 -11.92
C ALA A 120 -15.55 18.56 -11.89
N LEU A 121 -14.30 18.23 -12.18
CA LEU A 121 -13.78 16.85 -12.15
C LEU A 121 -13.70 16.31 -10.71
N ILE A 122 -13.34 17.17 -9.75
CA ILE A 122 -13.36 16.84 -8.31
C ILE A 122 -14.79 16.57 -7.85
N THR A 123 -15.78 17.36 -8.28
CA THR A 123 -17.19 17.12 -7.97
C THR A 123 -17.68 15.77 -8.51
N LEU A 124 -17.31 15.42 -9.74
CA LEU A 124 -17.62 14.10 -10.32
C LEU A 124 -16.98 12.95 -9.54
N ILE A 125 -15.72 13.12 -9.09
CA ILE A 125 -15.07 12.12 -8.23
C ILE A 125 -15.82 11.96 -6.91
N ASP A 126 -16.33 13.05 -6.32
CA ASP A 126 -17.11 13.00 -5.10
C ASP A 126 -18.46 12.29 -5.29
N GLU A 127 -19.17 12.54 -6.39
CA GLU A 127 -20.41 11.83 -6.73
C GLU A 127 -20.18 10.33 -6.91
N ILE A 128 -19.10 9.95 -7.60
CA ILE A 128 -18.72 8.54 -7.79
C ILE A 128 -18.40 7.89 -6.42
N ILE A 129 -17.65 8.57 -5.54
CA ILE A 129 -17.36 8.08 -4.20
C ILE A 129 -18.65 7.91 -3.38
N LEU A 130 -19.62 8.82 -3.51
CA LEU A 130 -20.92 8.74 -2.83
C LEU A 130 -21.78 7.59 -3.33
N SER A 131 -21.73 7.28 -4.63
CA SER A 131 -22.48 6.16 -5.23
C SER A 131 -21.92 4.77 -4.92
N LEU A 132 -20.65 4.71 -4.48
CA LEU A 132 -19.93 3.48 -4.17
C LEU A 132 -19.90 3.17 -2.65
N LYS A 133 -20.54 4.01 -1.82
CA LYS A 133 -20.70 3.82 -0.37
C LYS A 133 -22.10 3.36 -0.04
#